data_AF-A0A3B8XJD0-F1
#
_entry.id   AF-A0A3B8XJD0-F1
#
_cell.length_a   1.000
_cell.length_b   1.000
_cell.length_c   1.000
_cell.angle_alpha   90.00
_cell.angle_beta   90.00
_cell.angle_gamma   90.00
#
_symmetry.space_group_name_H-M   'P 1'
#
loop_
_entity.id
_entity.type
_entity.pdbx_description
1 polymer ?
#
loop_
_entity_poly.entity_id
_entity_poly.type
_entity_poly.pdbx_seq_one_letter_code
_entity_poly.pdbx_strand_id
1 'polypeptide(L)' 'MSTKDGLARSKERGSESVVGVRDKDDRQRQYYDMLAVKLEGLLSEIEKSGVPPEDDLVERLRALHKEVSRTDTGSREG' A
#
# COMPACT_ATOMS: atom_id res chain seq x y z
N MET A 1 14.67 37.09 -42.52
CA MET A 1 14.84 36.27 -41.30
C MET A 1 13.55 36.33 -40.49
N SER A 2 12.99 35.18 -40.11
CA SER A 2 12.27 34.89 -38.85
C SER A 2 11.36 33.67 -38.99
N THR A 3 11.96 32.53 -38.66
CA THR A 3 11.45 31.36 -37.92
C THR A 3 9.99 30.95 -38.11
N LYS A 4 9.85 29.91 -38.94
CA LYS A 4 8.73 28.96 -38.98
C LYS A 4 8.87 27.99 -37.80
N ASP A 5 8.24 28.31 -36.68
CA ASP A 5 8.06 27.37 -35.56
C ASP A 5 6.72 26.66 -35.71
N GLY A 6 6.78 25.33 -35.70
CA GLY A 6 5.63 24.46 -35.87
C GLY A 6 5.97 23.01 -35.56
N LEU A 7 6.76 22.83 -34.49
CA LEU A 7 6.89 21.66 -33.63
C LEU A 7 6.22 20.36 -34.16
N ALA A 8 7.04 19.50 -34.78
CA ALA A 8 6.73 18.09 -34.95
C ALA A 8 6.61 17.45 -33.55
N ARG A 9 5.38 17.39 -33.03
CA ARG A 9 5.07 16.69 -31.78
C ARG A 9 5.05 15.19 -32.06
N SER A 10 6.25 14.59 -32.08
CA SER A 10 6.43 13.15 -32.11
C SER A 10 5.62 12.51 -30.98
N LYS A 11 4.73 11.58 -31.38
CA LYS A 11 4.00 10.68 -30.50
C LYS A 11 4.99 9.75 -29.78
N GLU A 12 5.40 10.11 -28.57
CA GLU A 12 5.93 9.15 -27.61
C GLU A 12 5.13 9.28 -26.31
N ARG A 13 3.98 8.59 -26.28
CA ARG A 13 3.21 8.33 -25.06
C ARG A 13 2.78 6.87 -25.12
N GLY A 14 3.69 5.97 -24.76
CA GLY A 14 3.41 4.53 -24.86
C GLY A 14 4.11 3.62 -23.85
N SER A 15 5.09 4.12 -23.09
CA SER A 15 5.95 3.22 -22.30
C SER A 15 6.27 3.69 -20.87
N GLU A 16 5.92 4.92 -20.48
CA GLU A 16 6.21 5.43 -19.12
C GLU A 16 5.10 5.12 -18.09
N SER A 17 3.90 4.76 -18.55
CA SER A 17 2.73 4.65 -17.67
C SER A 17 2.57 3.30 -16.96
N VAL A 18 3.16 2.21 -17.46
CA VAL A 18 2.94 0.86 -16.89
C VAL A 18 3.98 0.54 -15.81
N VAL A 19 5.22 1.01 -15.97
CA VAL A 19 6.32 0.76 -15.01
C VAL A 19 6.13 1.60 -13.74
N GLY A 20 5.71 2.86 -13.84
CA GLY A 20 5.48 3.73 -12.69
C GLY A 20 4.23 3.41 -11.86
N VAL A 21 3.30 2.60 -12.39
CA VAL A 21 2.14 2.10 -11.64
C VAL A 21 2.54 0.85 -10.85
N ARG A 22 3.25 -0.10 -11.48
CA ARG A 22 3.78 -1.29 -10.78
C ARG A 22 4.72 -0.93 -9.61
N ASP A 23 5.63 0.04 -9.78
CA ASP A 23 6.51 0.47 -8.68
C ASP A 23 5.74 1.09 -7.50
N LYS A 24 4.59 1.73 -7.77
CA LYS A 24 3.71 2.27 -6.72
C LYS A 24 2.95 1.16 -6.01
N ASP A 25 2.43 0.20 -6.77
CA ASP A 25 1.71 -0.96 -6.23
C ASP A 25 2.64 -1.82 -5.36
N ASP A 26 3.89 -2.03 -5.79
CA ASP A 26 4.91 -2.77 -5.04
C ASP A 26 5.30 -2.05 -3.74
N ARG A 27 5.52 -0.73 -3.78
CA ARG A 27 5.80 0.07 -2.57
C ARG A 27 4.63 0.09 -1.61
N GLN A 28 3.41 0.20 -2.13
CA GLN A 28 2.19 0.18 -1.34
C GLN A 28 2.04 -1.17 -0.65
N ARG A 29 2.29 -2.27 -1.35
CA ARG A 29 2.30 -3.61 -0.77
C ARG A 29 3.35 -3.74 0.34
N GLN A 30 4.60 -3.35 0.09
CA GLN A 30 5.66 -3.36 1.10
C GLN A 30 5.29 -2.53 2.35
N TYR A 31 4.62 -1.40 2.16
CA TYR A 31 4.14 -0.57 3.27
C TYR A 31 3.09 -1.30 4.10
N TYR A 32 2.10 -1.94 3.46
CA TYR A 32 1.07 -2.70 4.15
C TYR A 32 1.62 -3.95 4.84
N ASP A 33 2.59 -4.64 4.23
CA ASP A 33 3.29 -5.77 4.85
C ASP A 33 4.01 -5.34 6.14
N MET A 34 4.75 -4.23 6.08
CA MET A 34 5.41 -3.66 7.26
C MET A 34 4.37 -3.25 8.34
N LEU A 35 3.23 -2.71 7.92
CA LEU A 35 2.18 -2.29 8.84
C LEU A 35 1.54 -3.50 9.54
N ALA A 36 1.31 -4.61 8.83
CA ALA A 36 0.80 -5.85 9.41
C ALA A 36 1.72 -6.37 10.51
N VAL A 37 3.03 -6.47 10.26
CA VAL A 37 4.02 -6.93 11.24
C VAL A 37 4.05 -6.04 12.49
N LYS A 38 3.96 -4.71 12.31
CA LYS A 38 3.93 -3.78 13.44
C LYS A 38 2.65 -3.93 14.28
N LEU A 39 1.51 -4.14 13.63
CA LEU A 39 0.23 -4.35 14.31
C LEU A 39 0.23 -5.67 15.09
N GLU A 40 0.77 -6.75 14.51
CA GLU A 40 0.93 -8.03 15.19
C GLU A 40 1.82 -7.92 16.44
N GLY A 41 2.95 -7.22 16.32
CA GLY A 41 3.83 -6.95 17.46
C GLY A 41 3.15 -6.12 18.56
N LEU A 42 2.41 -5.09 18.18
CA LEU A 42 1.66 -4.27 19.13
C LEU A 42 0.59 -5.08 19.87
N LEU A 43 -0.18 -5.91 19.15
CA LEU A 43 -1.18 -6.78 19.74
C LEU A 43 -0.55 -7.80 20.70
N SER A 44 0.61 -8.35 20.35
CA SER A 44 1.37 -9.26 21.22
C SER A 44 1.83 -8.59 22.52
N GLU A 45 2.31 -7.34 22.46
CA GLU A 45 2.71 -6.60 23.66
C GLU A 45 1.50 -6.22 24.54
N ILE A 46 0.37 -5.89 23.92
CA ILE A 46 -0.89 -5.64 24.62
C ILE A 46 -1.33 -6.90 25.37
N GLU A 47 -1.29 -8.07 24.73
CA GLU A 47 -1.62 -9.36 25.37
C GLU A 47 -0.71 -9.66 26.56
N LYS A 48 0.59 -9.35 26.47
CA LYS A 48 1.54 -9.50 27.60
C LYS A 48 1.26 -8.52 28.74
N SER A 49 0.77 -7.31 28.42
CA SER A 49 0.46 -6.28 29.41
C SER A 49 -0.81 -6.56 30.21
N GLY A 50 -1.62 -7.55 29.80
CA GLY A 50 -2.84 -7.94 30.49
C GLY A 50 -4.05 -7.04 30.21
N VAL A 51 -4.00 -6.22 29.15
CA VAL A 51 -5.17 -5.47 28.68
C VAL A 51 -6.23 -6.48 28.22
N PRO A 52 -7.49 -6.33 28.65
CA PRO A 52 -8.54 -7.26 28.28
C PRO A 52 -8.76 -7.27 26.77
N PRO A 53 -9.03 -8.44 26.16
CA PRO A 53 -9.23 -8.56 24.73
C PRO A 53 -10.51 -7.86 24.23
N GLU A 54 -11.43 -7.54 25.13
CA GLU A 54 -12.69 -6.82 24.91
C GLU A 54 -12.51 -5.29 24.97
N ASP A 55 -11.30 -4.80 25.22
CA ASP A 55 -11.01 -3.38 25.18
C ASP A 55 -11.24 -2.84 23.76
N ASP A 56 -12.02 -1.77 23.65
CA ASP A 56 -12.39 -1.13 22.38
C ASP A 56 -11.18 -0.83 21.47
N LEU A 57 -10.04 -0.45 22.07
CA LEU A 57 -8.82 -0.18 21.30
C LEU A 57 -8.22 -1.47 20.73
N VAL A 58 -8.24 -2.55 21.52
CA VAL A 58 -7.74 -3.87 21.11
C VAL A 58 -8.61 -4.44 19.99
N GLU A 59 -9.93 -4.29 20.09
CA GLU A 59 -10.85 -4.69 19.02
C GLU A 59 -10.59 -3.94 17.71
N ARG A 60 -10.41 -2.61 17.78
CA ARG A 60 -10.10 -1.77 16.62
C ARG A 60 -8.75 -2.14 16.00
N LEU A 61 -7.73 -2.40 16.82
CA LEU A 61 -6.42 -2.82 16.34
C LEU A 61 -6.46 -4.20 15.67
N ARG A 62 -7.24 -5.14 16.20
CA ARG A 62 -7.47 -6.46 15.58
C ARG A 62 -8.22 -6.34 14.26
N ALA A 63 -9.24 -5.49 14.20
CA ALA A 63 -9.97 -5.22 12.96
C ALA A 63 -9.04 -4.61 11.88
N LEU A 64 -8.21 -3.64 12.27
CA LEU A 64 -7.23 -3.01 11.38
C LEU A 64 -6.17 -4.02 10.90
N HIS A 65 -5.63 -4.85 11.79
CA HIS A 65 -4.69 -5.91 11.41
C HIS A 65 -5.31 -6.85 10.37
N LYS A 66 -6.55 -7.28 10.60
CA LYS A 66 -7.29 -8.15 9.67
C LYS A 66 -7.52 -7.49 8.31
N GLU A 67 -7.77 -6.19 8.26
CA GLU A 67 -7.94 -5.43 7.02
C GLU A 67 -6.62 -5.35 6.24
N VAL A 68 -5.54 -4.97 6.92
CA VAL A 68 -4.21 -4.82 6.33
C VAL A 68 -3.65 -6.16 5.83
N SER A 69 -3.85 -7.26 6.56
CA SER A 69 -3.44 -8.59 6.13
C SER A 69 -4.27 -9.14 4.96
N ARG A 70 -5.50 -8.65 4.75
CA ARG A 70 -6.35 -9.06 3.61
C ARG A 70 -5.93 -8.40 2.31
N THR A 71 -5.47 -7.15 2.37
CA THR A 71 -4.96 -6.42 1.20
C THR A 71 -3.77 -7.10 0.51
N ASP A 72 -3.06 -8.02 1.17
CA ASP A 72 -2.02 -8.85 0.55
C ASP A 72 -2.59 -9.95 -0.38
N THR A 73 -3.82 -10.42 -0.11
CA THR A 73 -4.44 -11.53 -0.87
C THR A 73 -5.28 -11.09 -2.08
N GLY A 74 -5.58 -9.78 -2.20
CA GLY A 74 -6.52 -9.25 -3.20
C GLY A 74 -5.95 -8.97 -4.59
N SER A 75 -4.62 -8.97 -4.78
CA SER A 75 -3.99 -8.60 -6.05
C SER A 75 -3.65 -9.79 -6.96
N ARG A 76 -4.26 -10.97 -6.77
CA ARG A 76 -3.98 -12.19 -7.56
C ARG A 76 -5.08 -12.57 -8.57
N GLU A 77 -6.19 -11.84 -8.63
CA GLU A 77 -7.23 -12.06 -9.65
C GLU A 77 -7.60 -10.73 -10.31
N GLY A 78 -7.09 -10.51 -11.53
CA GLY A 78 -7.35 -9.35 -12.38
C GLY A 78 -6.57 -9.42 -13.69
#